data_AF-A0A0C2H092-F1
#
_entry.id   AF-A0A0C2H092-F1
#
_cell.length_a   1.000
_cell.length_b   1.000
_cell.length_c   1.000
_cell.angle_alpha   90.00
_cell.angle_beta   90.00
_cell.angle_gamma   90.00
#
_symmetry.space_group_name_H-M   'P 1'
#
loop_
_entity.id
_entity.type
_entity.pdbx_description
1 polymer ?
#
loop_
_entity_poly.entity_id
_entity_poly.type
_entity_poly.pdbx_seq_one_letter_code
_entity_poly.pdbx_strand_id
1 'polypeptide(L)' 'MDLCFQKLEELGLVTFTPARTGRGDRKAFINYDDLYVTTLAARHGGCVLSGDKFKDILAQSAYR' A
#
# COMPACT_ATOMS: atom_id res chain seq x y z
N MET A 1 -15.05 -0.66 14.37
CA MET A 1 -15.41 -1.74 13.41
C MET A 1 -14.11 -2.46 13.05
N ASP A 2 -13.39 -2.97 14.07
CA ASP A 2 -11.91 -3.07 13.96
C ASP A 2 -11.39 -4.51 14.09
N LEU A 3 -12.27 -5.46 14.43
CA LEU A 3 -11.90 -6.88 14.62
C LEU A 3 -11.51 -7.60 13.32
N CYS A 4 -11.92 -7.11 12.15
CA CYS A 4 -11.67 -7.81 10.89
C CYS A 4 -10.22 -7.66 10.44
N PHE A 5 -9.68 -6.43 10.39
CA PHE A 5 -8.34 -6.19 9.87
C PHE A 5 -7.24 -6.73 10.78
N GLN A 6 -7.39 -6.61 12.11
CA GLN A 6 -6.44 -7.18 13.07
C GLN A 6 -6.33 -8.70 12.91
N LYS A 7 -7.47 -9.39 12.79
CA LYS A 7 -7.46 -10.84 12.59
C LYS A 7 -6.86 -11.26 11.25
N LEU A 8 -7.08 -10.49 10.19
CA LEU A 8 -6.45 -10.75 8.89
C LEU A 8 -4.94 -10.47 8.90
N GLU A 9 -4.48 -9.48 9.67
CA GLU A 9 -3.06 -9.23 9.91
C GLU A 9 -2.43 -10.40 10.68
N GLU A 10 -3.06 -10.86 11.76
CA GLU A 10 -2.60 -12.03 12.55
C GLU A 10 -2.47 -13.30 11.69
N LEU A 11 -3.37 -13.48 10.72
CA LEU A 11 -3.34 -14.59 9.76
C LEU A 11 -2.33 -14.40 8.63
N GLY A 12 -1.63 -13.26 8.56
CA GLY A 12 -0.68 -12.92 7.50
C GLY A 12 -1.33 -12.63 6.14
N LEU A 13 -2.63 -12.34 6.11
CA LEU A 13 -3.40 -12.07 4.89
C LEU A 13 -3.45 -10.58 4.54
N VAL A 14 -3.32 -9.71 5.53
CA VAL A 14 -3.27 -8.26 5.39
C VAL A 14 -1.96 -7.74 5.99
N THR A 15 -1.40 -6.71 5.36
CA THR A 15 -0.28 -5.94 5.89
C THR A 15 -0.65 -4.48 5.84
N PHE A 16 -0.27 -3.73 6.87
CA PHE A 16 -0.47 -2.29 6.91
C PHE A 16 0.72 -1.58 6.30
N THR A 17 0.44 -0.66 5.40
CA THR A 17 1.45 0.25 4.85
C THR A 17 1.74 1.39 5.84
N PRO A 18 2.96 1.96 5.83
CA PRO A 18 3.29 3.03 6.76
C PRO A 18 2.45 4.29 6.53
N ALA A 19 1.74 4.73 7.57
CA ALA A 19 1.11 6.03 7.62
C ALA A 19 1.39 6.70 8.97
N ARG A 20 1.37 8.03 9.01
CA ARG A 20 1.48 8.77 10.28
C ARG A 20 0.50 9.94 10.31
N THR A 21 -0.03 10.19 11.50
CA THR A 21 -0.73 11.43 11.79
C THR A 21 0.25 12.60 11.93
N GLY A 22 -0.24 13.81 11.72
CA GLY A 22 0.53 15.01 12.01
C GLY A 22 0.67 15.22 13.51
N ARG A 23 1.80 15.76 13.97
CA ARG A 23 2.01 16.15 15.38
C ARG A 23 2.89 17.39 15.46
N GLY A 24 2.34 18.49 15.98
CA GLY A 24 3.01 19.80 15.96
C GLY A 24 3.33 20.20 14.52
N ASP A 25 4.56 20.62 14.27
CA ASP A 25 5.03 21.02 12.93
C ASP A 25 5.26 19.83 11.98
N ARG A 26 5.26 18.60 12.50
CA ARG A 26 5.49 17.42 11.67
C ARG A 26 4.20 17.07 10.92
N LYS A 27 4.21 17.27 9.60
CA LYS A 27 3.06 17.00 8.72
C LYS A 27 2.66 15.53 8.74
N ALA A 28 1.36 15.29 8.62
CA ALA A 28 0.79 13.98 8.33
C ALA A 28 1.38 13.42 7.02
N PHE A 29 1.36 12.10 6.89
CA PHE A 29 1.85 11.43 5.70
C PHE A 29 1.14 10.10 5.54
N ILE A 30 0.79 9.82 4.30
CA ILE A 30 0.19 8.58 3.85
C ILE A 30 1.09 8.10 2.73
N ASN A 31 1.57 6.86 2.83
CA ASN A 31 2.35 6.25 1.76
C ASN A 31 1.41 5.90 0.59
N TYR A 32 1.98 5.77 -0.60
CA TYR A 32 1.24 5.38 -1.79
C TYR A 32 1.16 3.85 -1.84
N ASP A 33 0.10 3.30 -1.27
CA ASP A 33 -0.09 1.86 -1.09
C ASP A 33 0.03 1.09 -2.41
N ASP A 34 -0.46 1.67 -3.50
CA ASP A 34 -0.40 1.10 -4.85
C ASP A 34 1.04 0.79 -5.31
N LEU A 35 2.02 1.60 -4.88
CA LEU A 35 3.45 1.32 -5.15
C LEU A 35 3.92 0.08 -4.37
N TYR A 36 3.42 -0.11 -3.15
CA TYR A 36 3.73 -1.30 -2.36
C TYR A 36 3.16 -2.55 -3.03
N VAL A 37 1.89 -2.51 -3.44
CA VAL A 37 1.21 -3.67 -4.04
C VAL A 37 1.87 -4.07 -5.37
N THR A 38 2.16 -3.09 -6.24
CA THR A 38 2.79 -3.34 -7.55
C THR A 38 4.22 -3.84 -7.40
N THR A 39 5.02 -3.25 -6.50
CA THR A 39 6.40 -3.67 -6.25
C THR A 39 6.47 -5.08 -5.63
N LEU A 40 5.57 -5.39 -4.68
CA LEU A 40 5.52 -6.71 -4.05
C LEU A 40 5.19 -7.79 -5.07
N ALA A 41 4.16 -7.59 -5.89
CA ALA A 41 3.80 -8.53 -6.95
C ALA A 41 4.96 -8.74 -7.92
N ALA A 42 5.59 -7.67 -8.40
CA ALA A 42 6.72 -7.75 -9.33
C ALA A 42 7.92 -8.53 -8.74
N ARG A 43 8.29 -8.23 -7.48
CA ARG A 43 9.40 -8.89 -6.78
C ARG A 43 9.22 -10.39 -6.63
N HIS A 44 7.98 -10.83 -6.40
CA HIS A 44 7.65 -12.23 -6.14
C HIS A 44 7.12 -12.97 -7.38
N GLY A 45 7.12 -12.35 -8.56
CA GLY A 45 6.54 -12.93 -9.77
C GLY A 45 5.03 -13.19 -9.67
N GLY A 46 4.34 -12.44 -8.80
CA GLY A 46 2.92 -12.56 -8.54
C GLY A 46 2.06 -11.68 -9.46
N CYS A 47 0.79 -11.51 -9.08
CA CYS A 47 -0.15 -10.64 -9.79
C CYS A 47 -0.88 -9.72 -8.80
N VAL A 48 -1.39 -8.60 -9.31
CA VAL A 48 -2.21 -7.65 -8.56
C VAL A 48 -3.67 -7.84 -8.96
N LEU A 49 -4.53 -8.13 -7.98
CA LEU A 49 -5.98 -8.12 -8.15
C LEU A 49 -6.52 -6.76 -7.69
N SER A 50 -6.84 -5.89 -8.65
CA SER A 50 -7.43 -4.58 -8.38
C SER A 50 -8.38 -4.16 -9.50
N GLY A 51 -9.40 -3.37 -9.15
CA GLY A 51 -10.21 -2.64 -10.12
C GLY A 51 -9.48 -1.44 -10.73
N ASP A 52 -8.45 -0.93 -10.04
CA ASP A 52 -7.61 0.16 -10.52
C ASP A 52 -6.69 -0.29 -11.66
N LYS A 53 -6.38 0.64 -12.55
CA LYS A 53 -5.43 0.47 -13.66
C LYS A 53 -4.08 1.15 -13.40
N PHE A 54 -3.89 1.81 -12.25
CA PHE A 54 -2.63 2.41 -11.81
C PHE A 54 -2.03 3.38 -12.85
N LYS A 55 -2.89 4.16 -13.52
CA LYS A 55 -2.48 4.99 -14.68
C LYS A 55 -1.47 6.07 -14.30
N ASP A 56 -1.60 6.62 -13.10
CA ASP A 56 -0.71 7.60 -12.50
C ASP A 56 0.69 7.02 -12.22
N ILE A 57 0.75 5.79 -11.67
CA ILE A 57 2.01 5.06 -11.47
C ILE A 57 2.66 4.78 -12.82
N LEU A 58 1.89 4.29 -13.80
CA LEU A 58 2.40 4.01 -15.13
C LEU A 58 2.92 5.26 -15.85
N ALA A 59 2.36 6.45 -15.57
CA ALA A 59 2.79 7.70 -16.18
C ALA A 59 4.09 8.26 -15.57
N GLN A 60 4.50 7.80 -14.39
CA GLN A 60 5.67 8.30 -13.68
C GLN A 60 6.85 7.33 -13.80
N SER A 61 7.90 7.74 -14.50
CA SER A 61 9.09 6.88 -14.72
C SER A 61 9.84 6.59 -13.42
N ALA A 62 9.78 7.48 -12.43
CA ALA A 62 10.45 7.27 -11.14
C ALA A 62 9.85 6.13 -10.30
N TYR A 63 8.70 5.58 -10.69
CA TYR A 63 8.01 4.48 -10.01
C TYR A 63 8.12 3.14 -10.73
N ARG A 64 8.91 3.08 -11.81
CA ARG A 64 9.29 1.86 -12.53
C ARG A 64 10.72 1.47 -12.20
#